data_AF-A0A2H0M353-F1
#
_entry.id   AF-A0A2H0M353-F1
#
_cell.length_a   1.000
_cell.length_b   1.000
_cell.length_c   1.000
_cell.angle_alpha   90.00
_cell.angle_beta   90.00
_cell.angle_gamma   90.00
#
_symmetry.space_group_name_H-M   'P 1'
#
loop_
_entity.id
_entity.type
_entity.pdbx_description
1 polymer ?
#
loop_
_entity_poly.entity_id
_entity_poly.type
_entity_poly.pdbx_seq_one_letter_code
_entity_poly.pdbx_strand_id
1 'polypeptide(L)' 'WKGSIRLRPGRYQYRFFVDGKWVDDPNAKQIVQNEFGTKNTLLEVK' A
#
# COMPACT_ATOMS: atom_id res chain seq x y z
N TRP A 1 15.78 0.69 -0.60
CA TRP A 1 15.60 -0.62 0.08
C TRP A 1 14.70 -1.51 -0.77
N LYS A 2 14.92 -2.83 -0.79
CA LYS A 2 14.07 -3.78 -1.50
C LYS A 2 13.73 -4.95 -0.58
N GLY A 3 12.45 -5.29 -0.49
CA GLY A 3 11.94 -6.48 0.17
C GLY A 3 11.06 -7.27 -0.79
N SER A 4 10.92 -8.57 -0.56
CA SER A 4 10.04 -9.42 -1.37
C SER A 4 9.21 -10.29 -0.45
N ILE A 5 7.89 -10.24 -0.60
CA ILE A 5 6.91 -11.00 0.17
C ILE A 5 6.09 -11.81 -0.82
N ARG A 6 5.89 -13.10 -0.54
CA ARG A 6 4.98 -13.95 -1.32
C ARG A 6 3.56 -13.73 -0.82
N LEU A 7 2.70 -13.23 -1.70
CA LEU A 7 1.27 -13.06 -1.44
C LEU A 7 0.48 -14.04 -2.30
N ARG A 8 -0.67 -14.49 -1.79
CA ARG A 8 -1.63 -15.23 -2.60
C ARG A 8 -2.38 -14.25 -3.51
N PRO A 9 -3.06 -14.71 -4.57
CA PRO A 9 -3.95 -13.85 -5.34
C PRO A 9 -5.00 -13.21 -4.44
N GLY A 10 -5.23 -11.92 -4.62
CA GLY A 10 -6.13 -11.14 -3.77
C GLY A 10 -5.87 -9.64 -3.82
N ARG A 11 -6.69 -8.90 -3.08
CA ARG A 11 -6.57 -7.45 -2.92
C ARG A 11 -5.96 -7.13 -1.57
N TYR A 12 -4.86 -6.39 -1.59
CA TYR A 12 -4.10 -6.01 -0.40
C TYR A 12 -4.03 -4.50 -0.32
N GLN A 13 -4.16 -3.96 0.88
CA GLN A 13 -3.93 -2.54 1.13
C GLN A 13 -2.58 -2.38 1.83
N TYR A 14 -1.78 -1.43 1.38
CA TYR A 14 -0.50 -1.12 2.01
C TYR A 14 -0.19 0.37 1.99
N ARG A 15 0.73 0.78 2.85
CA ARG A 15 1.27 2.13 2.92
C ARG A 15 2.68 2.07 3.49
N PHE A 16 3.56 2.99 3.07
CA PHE A 16 4.91 3.06 3.61
C PHE A 16 4.97 3.96 4.83
N PHE A 17 5.78 3.58 5.81
CA PHE A 17 6.11 4.41 6.95
C PHE A 17 7.61 4.71 6.91
N VAL A 18 7.95 5.97 6.60
CA VAL A 18 9.33 6.42 6.37
C VAL A 18 9.57 7.64 7.25
N ASP A 19 10.64 7.62 8.05
CA ASP A 19 11.06 8.73 8.91
C ASP A 19 9.95 9.31 9.80
N GLY A 20 9.12 8.44 10.37
CA GLY A 20 8.03 8.83 11.26
C GLY A 20 6.76 9.34 10.56
N LYS A 21 6.70 9.27 9.22
CA LYS A 21 5.58 9.75 8.43
C LYS A 21 5.02 8.65 7.53
N TRP A 22 3.71 8.66 7.36
CA TRP A 22 3.04 7.83 6.37
C TRP A 22 3.22 8.43 4.98
N VAL A 23 3.71 7.61 4.05
CA VAL A 23 4.03 8.01 2.67
C VAL A 23 3.30 7.09 1.71
N ASP A 24 2.70 7.68 0.70
CA ASP A 24 2.01 7.00 -0.38
C ASP A 24 3.02 6.58 -1.46
N ASP A 25 2.81 5.41 -2.09
CA ASP A 25 3.68 4.97 -3.19
C ASP A 25 3.38 5.82 -4.44
N PRO A 26 4.34 6.57 -5.01
CA PRO A 26 4.13 7.27 -6.28
C PRO A 26 3.82 6.33 -7.46
N ASN A 27 4.14 5.04 -7.36
CA ASN A 27 3.80 4.03 -8.37
C ASN A 27 2.48 3.30 -8.09
N ALA A 28 1.72 3.74 -7.08
CA ALA A 28 0.41 3.21 -6.76
C ALA A 28 -0.53 3.31 -7.97
N LYS A 29 -1.04 2.17 -8.43
CA LYS A 29 -2.06 2.14 -9.50
C LYS A 29 -3.45 2.51 -8.99
N GLN A 30 -3.72 2.23 -7.73
CA GLN A 30 -5.03 2.44 -7.13
C GLN A 30 -4.89 2.82 -5.67
N ILE A 31 -5.72 3.76 -5.22
CA ILE A 31 -5.74 4.28 -3.86
C ILE A 31 -7.17 4.11 -3.32
N VAL A 32 -7.28 3.69 -2.07
CA VAL A 32 -8.54 3.51 -1.36
C VAL A 32 -8.52 4.34 -0.08
N GLN A 33 -9.65 4.95 0.25
CA GLN A 33 -9.81 5.68 1.51
C GLN A 33 -9.96 4.66 2.64
N ASN A 34 -9.16 4.81 3.69
CA ASN A 34 -9.26 3.96 4.88
C ASN A 34 -10.19 4.57 5.93
N GLU A 35 -10.55 3.77 6.92
CA GLU A 35 -11.49 4.15 8.00
C GLU A 35 -10.94 5.26 8.91
N PHE A 36 -9.65 5.56 8.83
CA PHE A 36 -8.97 6.62 9.60
C PHE A 36 -8.93 7.95 8.86
N GLY A 37 -9.68 8.09 7.76
CA GLY A 37 -9.72 9.31 6.95
C GLY A 37 -8.44 9.56 6.13
N THR A 38 -7.53 8.59 6.10
CA THR A 38 -6.31 8.63 5.28
C THR A 38 -6.46 7.71 4.07
N LYS A 39 -5.41 7.62 3.24
CA LYS A 39 -5.42 6.86 2.00
C LYS A 39 -4.40 5.73 2.06
N ASN A 40 -4.79 4.56 1.56
CA ASN A 40 -3.91 3.41 1.39
C ASN A 40 -3.79 3.06 -0.09
N THR A 41 -2.67 2.48 -0.49
CA THR A 41 -2.51 1.95 -1.85
C THR A 41 -3.15 0.56 -1.92
N LEU A 42 -3.94 0.31 -2.96
CA LEU A 42 -4.50 -1.00 -3.26
C LEU A 42 -3.58 -1.74 -4.25
N LEU A 43 -3.10 -2.90 -3.83
CA LEU A 43 -2.34 -3.85 -4.62
C LEU A 43 -3.24 -5.03 -4.96
N GLU A 44 -3.51 -5.24 -6.25
CA GLU A 44 -4.20 -6.43 -6.75
C GLU A 44 -3.15 -7.43 -7.25
N VAL A 45 -3.04 -8.56 -6.54
CA VAL A 45 -2.19 -9.69 -6.90
C VAL A 45 -3.06 -10.68 -7.67
N LYS A 46 -2.70 -10.95 -8.93
CA LYS A 46 -3.37 -11.95 -9.78
C LYS A 46 -2.63 -13.28 -9.73
#